data_AF-A0A8H7ZZ54-F1
#
_entry.id   AF-A0A8H7ZZ54-F1
#
_cell.length_a   1.000
_cell.length_b   1.000
_cell.length_c   1.000
_cell.angle_alpha   90.00
_cell.angle_beta   90.00
_cell.angle_gamma   90.00
#
_symmetry.space_group_name_H-M   'P 1'
#
loop_
_entity.id
_entity.type
_entity.pdbx_description
1 polymer ?
#
loop_
_entity_poly.entity_id
_entity_poly.type
_entity_poly.pdbx_seq_one_letter_code
_entity_poly.pdbx_strand_id
1 'polypeptide(L)'
;MACAVGRHRVLGMIKAGGAGGGTAHAVADLSLFPPSGSVSTLYDRPPASFKRLTVEEVHELKTILSTKWQLHHRLRLETLLSGDQTEWIGIRKPTKESTILTSAPTPGGSASFSDARPALVVSSTSWTEDEDFSLLLDAARKYDIQARGQPCAGAPLLPPLLIVITGKGPLKEHYDGLIRQMRLVHVRILTAWLAIADYPKLLGSADLGVSLHRSSSGLDLPMKVVDMLGCGLPVCAVKFEW
;
A
#
# COMPACT_ATOMS: atom_id res chain seq x y z
N MET A 1 -33.33 -0.59 4.15
CA MET A 1 -32.64 -1.89 4.39
C MET A 1 -31.24 -1.55 4.87
N ALA A 2 -30.93 -1.82 6.14
CA ALA A 2 -29.78 -1.23 6.83
C ALA A 2 -28.43 -1.78 6.32
N CYS A 3 -27.55 -0.87 5.89
CA CYS A 3 -26.17 -1.18 5.48
C CYS A 3 -25.30 -1.28 6.75
N ALA A 4 -25.01 -2.50 7.18
CA ALA A 4 -24.08 -2.76 8.28
C ALA A 4 -22.64 -2.58 7.78
N VAL A 5 -22.10 -1.37 7.94
CA VAL A 5 -20.67 -1.10 7.73
C VAL A 5 -19.92 -1.63 8.96
N GLY A 6 -19.19 -2.73 8.78
CA GLY A 6 -18.33 -3.30 9.80
C GLY A 6 -17.31 -2.27 10.28
N ARG A 7 -17.23 -2.07 11.60
CA ARG A 7 -16.23 -1.19 12.23
C ARG A 7 -14.85 -1.85 12.11
N HIS A 8 -14.12 -1.56 11.04
CA HIS A 8 -12.69 -1.84 10.98
C HIS A 8 -11.95 -0.71 11.73
N ARG A 9 -11.20 -1.07 12.79
CA ARG A 9 -10.37 -0.13 13.55
C ARG A 9 -9.11 0.18 12.73
N VAL A 10 -8.95 1.42 12.30
CA VAL A 10 -7.69 1.94 11.73
C VAL A 10 -6.79 2.34 12.90
N LEU A 11 -5.57 1.83 12.93
CA LEU A 11 -4.58 2.20 13.94
C LEU A 11 -3.98 3.56 13.57
N GLY A 12 -4.46 4.64 14.21
CA GLY A 12 -3.80 5.94 14.17
C GLY A 12 -2.82 6.05 15.34
N MET A 13 -1.53 6.16 15.07
CA MET A 13 -0.51 6.35 16.11
C MET A 13 -0.12 7.83 16.21
N ILE A 14 -0.16 8.37 17.42
CA ILE A 14 0.32 9.72 17.74
C ILE A 14 1.66 9.58 18.46
N LYS A 15 2.70 10.24 17.93
CA LYS A 15 3.97 10.44 18.63
C LYS A 15 3.78 11.52 19.69
N ALA A 16 3.76 11.15 20.98
CA ALA A 16 3.92 12.13 22.05
C ALA A 16 5.40 12.55 22.11
N GLY A 17 5.67 13.82 21.77
CA GLY A 17 6.99 14.41 21.94
C GLY A 17 7.31 14.57 23.43
N GLY A 18 8.31 13.85 23.92
CA GLY A 18 8.94 14.15 25.20
C GLY A 18 9.65 15.50 25.13
N ALA A 19 9.47 16.32 26.17
CA ALA A 19 10.11 17.62 26.32
C ALA A 19 11.64 17.49 26.27
N GLY A 20 12.24 17.94 25.17
CA GLY A 20 13.67 18.03 24.98
C GLY A 20 13.95 18.76 23.67
N GLY A 21 14.48 19.98 23.77
CA GLY A 21 14.64 20.91 22.65
C GLY A 21 15.33 20.28 21.44
N GLY A 22 14.55 20.06 20.38
CA GLY A 22 14.99 19.57 19.09
C GLY A 22 13.83 19.73 18.11
N THR A 23 14.08 20.41 17.00
CA THR A 23 13.09 20.83 15.99
C THR A 23 12.11 19.71 15.62
N ALA A 24 10.82 19.94 15.92
CA ALA A 24 9.72 19.06 15.56
C ALA A 24 9.54 19.04 14.03
N HIS A 25 9.76 17.89 13.40
CA HIS A 25 9.34 17.67 12.02
C HIS A 25 7.86 17.32 11.99
N ALA A 26 7.13 17.99 11.08
CA ALA A 26 5.68 18.00 10.99
C ALA A 26 5.06 16.59 11.01
N VAL A 27 4.14 16.40 11.96
CA VAL A 27 3.20 15.28 12.00
C VAL A 27 2.13 15.57 10.94
N ALA A 28 1.77 14.57 10.14
CA ALA A 28 0.70 14.68 9.15
C ALA A 28 -0.58 15.25 9.81
N ASP A 29 -1.20 16.23 9.15
CA ASP A 29 -2.45 16.82 9.60
C ASP A 29 -3.56 15.76 9.60
N LEU A 30 -3.93 15.28 10.79
CA LEU A 30 -4.98 14.28 11.02
C LEU A 30 -6.39 14.90 10.96
N SER A 31 -6.53 16.19 10.59
CA SER A 31 -7.82 16.86 10.41
C SER A 31 -8.73 16.18 9.38
N LEU A 32 -8.14 15.43 8.43
CA LEU A 32 -8.87 14.68 7.40
C LEU A 32 -9.43 13.33 7.90
N PHE A 33 -8.94 12.79 9.02
CA PHE A 33 -9.39 11.52 9.62
C PHE A 33 -9.30 11.59 11.16
N PRO A 34 -10.28 12.18 11.86
CA PRO A 34 -10.26 12.21 13.31
C PRO A 34 -10.26 10.77 13.85
N PRO A 35 -9.22 10.33 14.59
CA PRO A 35 -9.14 8.95 15.04
C PRO A 35 -10.22 8.69 16.09
N SER A 36 -11.12 7.76 15.81
CA SER A 36 -12.01 7.19 16.82
C SER A 36 -11.35 5.93 17.38
N GLY A 37 -10.75 6.00 18.56
CA GLY A 37 -10.03 4.86 19.14
C GLY A 37 -9.27 5.15 20.43
N SER A 38 -8.59 4.11 20.93
CA SER A 38 -7.68 4.17 22.08
C SER A 38 -6.26 4.52 21.61
N VAL A 39 -5.60 5.43 22.32
CA VAL A 39 -4.18 5.75 22.10
C VAL A 39 -3.33 4.82 22.98
N SER A 40 -2.33 4.18 22.39
CA SER A 40 -1.38 3.31 23.09
C SER A 40 0.04 3.67 22.66
N THR A 41 1.00 3.63 23.60
CA THR A 41 2.42 3.88 23.34
C THR A 41 3.16 2.55 23.21
N LEU A 42 4.00 2.45 22.19
CA LEU A 42 4.84 1.29 21.91
C LEU A 42 6.30 1.74 21.87
N TYR A 43 7.22 0.85 22.22
CA TYR A 43 8.64 1.16 22.35
C TYR A 43 9.49 0.76 21.12
N ASP A 44 8.88 0.08 20.14
CA ASP A 44 9.54 -0.32 18.91
C ASP A 44 9.96 0.88 18.06
N ARG A 45 11.20 0.86 17.56
CA ARG A 45 11.74 1.91 16.69
C ARG A 45 12.25 1.33 15.38
N PRO A 46 11.70 1.77 14.23
CA PRO A 46 12.20 1.35 12.93
C PRO A 46 13.58 1.95 12.64
N PRO A 47 14.39 1.31 11.78
CA PRO A 47 15.64 1.89 11.30
C PRO A 47 15.42 3.25 10.63
N ALA A 48 16.40 4.16 10.71
CA ALA A 48 16.28 5.52 10.19
C ALA A 48 16.04 5.62 8.67
N SER A 49 16.30 4.56 7.93
CA SER A 49 16.01 4.47 6.48
C SER A 49 14.52 4.36 6.16
N PHE A 50 13.68 3.99 7.13
CA PHE A 50 12.23 3.96 6.99
C PHE A 50 11.68 5.35 7.25
N LYS A 51 11.31 6.05 6.18
CA LYS A 51 10.72 7.39 6.21
C LYS A 51 9.66 7.53 5.12
N ARG A 52 8.74 8.47 5.30
CA ARG A 52 7.82 8.89 4.22
C ARG A 52 8.65 9.53 3.11
N LEU A 53 8.40 9.13 1.87
CA LEU A 53 9.05 9.77 0.73
C LEU A 53 8.31 11.04 0.32
N THR A 54 9.04 12.04 -0.16
CA THR A 54 8.44 13.20 -0.84
C THR A 54 7.92 12.79 -2.22
N VAL A 55 7.08 13.63 -2.84
CA VAL A 55 6.54 13.34 -4.18
C VAL A 55 7.65 13.28 -5.22
N GLU A 56 8.68 14.10 -5.06
CA GLU A 56 9.90 14.10 -5.87
C GLU A 56 10.65 12.78 -5.72
N GLU A 57 10.89 12.32 -4.48
CA GLU A 57 11.53 11.03 -4.24
C GLU A 57 10.71 9.89 -4.85
N VAL A 58 9.37 9.91 -4.73
CA VAL A 58 8.48 8.93 -5.39
C VAL A 58 8.57 9.01 -6.92
N HIS A 59 8.67 10.20 -7.50
CA HIS A 59 8.85 10.37 -8.94
C HIS A 59 10.22 9.85 -9.41
N GLU A 60 11.28 10.04 -8.63
CA GLU A 60 12.61 9.51 -8.92
C GLU A 60 12.69 7.98 -8.82
N LEU A 61 11.82 7.35 -8.02
CA LEU A 61 11.65 5.89 -8.02
C LEU A 61 11.20 5.33 -9.37
N LYS A 62 10.86 6.17 -10.35
CA LYS A 62 10.51 5.75 -11.71
C LYS A 62 11.42 4.67 -12.26
N THR A 63 12.74 4.80 -12.19
CA THR A 63 13.67 3.77 -12.70
C THR A 63 13.49 2.44 -11.97
N ILE A 64 13.20 2.49 -10.68
CA ILE A 64 13.01 1.32 -9.84
C ILE A 64 11.65 0.67 -10.18
N LEU A 65 10.57 1.46 -10.21
CA LEU A 65 9.23 0.99 -10.53
C LEU A 65 9.15 0.47 -11.98
N SER A 66 9.59 1.27 -12.96
CA SER A 66 9.43 0.96 -14.38
C SER A 66 10.47 -0.02 -14.93
N THR A 67 11.72 0.09 -14.51
CA THR A 67 12.84 -0.61 -15.15
C THR A 67 13.31 -1.80 -14.31
N LYS A 68 13.57 -1.59 -13.01
CA LYS A 68 14.11 -2.62 -12.13
C LYS A 68 13.07 -3.65 -11.72
N TRP A 69 11.88 -3.20 -11.30
CA TRP A 69 10.78 -4.08 -10.91
C TRP A 69 9.92 -4.48 -12.10
N GLN A 70 10.19 -3.90 -13.27
CA GLN A 70 9.44 -4.10 -14.51
C GLN A 70 7.92 -4.00 -14.30
N LEU A 71 7.47 -3.14 -13.38
CA LEU A 71 6.05 -3.05 -12.99
C LEU A 71 5.18 -2.84 -14.23
N HIS A 72 5.55 -1.90 -15.11
CA HIS A 72 4.79 -1.66 -16.32
C HIS A 72 4.70 -2.87 -17.24
N HIS A 73 5.78 -3.64 -17.37
CA HIS A 73 5.77 -4.85 -18.18
C HIS A 73 4.92 -5.95 -17.54
N ARG A 74 5.10 -6.19 -16.24
CA ARG A 74 4.33 -7.19 -15.47
C ARG A 74 2.85 -6.86 -15.44
N LEU A 75 2.52 -5.61 -15.15
CA LEU A 75 1.17 -5.07 -15.25
C LEU A 75 0.64 -5.34 -16.66
N ARG A 76 1.32 -4.86 -17.71
CA ARG A 76 0.88 -5.06 -19.09
C ARG A 76 0.62 -6.53 -19.44
N LEU A 77 1.50 -7.44 -19.03
CA LEU A 77 1.31 -8.87 -19.25
C LEU A 77 0.07 -9.40 -18.53
N GLU A 78 -0.13 -9.05 -17.26
CA GLU A 78 -1.30 -9.50 -16.50
C GLU A 78 -2.62 -9.02 -17.10
N THR A 79 -2.70 -7.78 -17.59
CA THR A 79 -3.94 -7.30 -18.23
C THR A 79 -4.15 -7.88 -19.63
N LEU A 80 -3.09 -8.14 -20.38
CA LEU A 80 -3.22 -8.88 -21.65
C LEU A 80 -3.75 -10.30 -21.40
N LEU A 81 -3.29 -10.96 -20.32
CA LEU A 81 -3.74 -12.30 -19.93
C LEU A 81 -5.18 -12.32 -19.39
N SER A 82 -5.64 -11.25 -18.74
CA SER A 82 -7.02 -11.15 -18.25
C SER A 82 -8.06 -10.94 -19.35
N GLY A 83 -7.63 -10.75 -20.61
CA GLY A 83 -8.50 -10.52 -21.77
C GLY A 83 -9.21 -9.16 -21.74
N ASP A 84 -8.87 -8.32 -20.76
CA ASP A 84 -9.45 -7.01 -20.56
C ASP A 84 -8.67 -6.00 -21.40
N GLN A 85 -9.20 -5.67 -22.57
CA GLN A 85 -8.61 -4.68 -23.47
C GLN A 85 -9.00 -3.24 -23.10
N THR A 86 -9.74 -3.03 -22.01
CA THR A 86 -10.11 -1.66 -21.61
C THR A 86 -8.87 -0.86 -21.25
N GLU A 87 -8.85 0.40 -21.70
CA GLU A 87 -7.82 1.37 -21.37
C GLU A 87 -7.70 1.47 -19.85
N TRP A 88 -6.63 0.83 -19.37
CA TRP A 88 -6.27 0.65 -17.98
C TRP A 88 -6.31 1.97 -17.19
N ILE A 89 -6.82 1.92 -15.96
CA ILE A 89 -6.42 2.77 -14.80
C ILE A 89 -4.95 3.27 -14.86
N GLY A 90 -4.73 4.44 -15.45
CA GLY A 90 -3.45 5.13 -15.28
C GLY A 90 -2.20 4.42 -15.82
N ILE A 91 -2.28 3.38 -16.67
CA ILE A 91 -1.15 3.08 -17.57
C ILE A 91 -1.18 4.11 -18.70
N ARG A 92 -0.85 5.35 -18.34
CA ARG A 92 -0.11 6.19 -19.27
C ARG A 92 1.20 5.46 -19.50
N LYS A 93 1.56 5.21 -20.76
CA LYS A 93 2.90 4.72 -21.08
C LYS A 93 3.88 5.67 -20.38
N PRO A 94 4.72 5.20 -19.43
CA PRO A 94 5.56 6.08 -18.66
C PRO A 94 6.44 6.86 -19.64
N THR A 95 6.26 8.18 -19.66
CA THR A 95 7.07 9.08 -20.49
C THR A 95 8.28 9.52 -19.68
N LYS A 96 9.15 10.41 -20.20
CA LYS A 96 10.19 11.03 -19.38
C LYS A 96 9.61 11.87 -18.23
N GLU A 97 8.35 12.27 -18.36
CA GLU A 97 7.62 13.24 -17.55
C GLU A 97 6.55 12.59 -16.65
N SER A 98 6.27 11.28 -16.77
CA SER A 98 5.20 10.63 -16.00
C SER A 98 5.50 9.19 -15.59
N THR A 99 4.94 8.79 -14.46
CA THR A 99 4.88 7.43 -13.91
C THR A 99 3.42 7.02 -13.69
N ILE A 100 3.17 5.80 -13.22
CA ILE A 100 1.83 5.36 -12.81
C ILE A 100 1.29 6.14 -11.59
N LEU A 101 2.17 6.72 -10.76
CA LEU A 101 1.78 7.43 -9.53
C LEU A 101 1.88 8.94 -9.64
N THR A 102 2.86 9.44 -10.40
CA THR A 102 3.27 10.85 -10.39
C THR A 102 3.51 11.40 -11.79
N SER A 103 3.44 12.71 -11.92
CA SER A 103 3.80 13.45 -13.14
C SER A 103 4.63 14.68 -12.80
N ALA A 104 5.52 15.06 -13.70
CA ALA A 104 6.28 16.30 -13.66
C ALA A 104 6.02 17.04 -15.00
N PRO A 105 5.54 18.29 -15.00
CA PRO A 105 5.19 19.02 -16.23
C PRO A 105 6.38 19.19 -17.19
N THR A 106 7.59 19.27 -16.65
CA THR A 106 8.85 19.37 -17.40
C THR A 106 9.90 18.44 -16.80
N PRO A 107 10.89 17.98 -17.57
CA PRO A 107 12.03 17.25 -17.03
C PRO A 107 12.75 18.06 -15.95
N GLY A 108 12.79 17.55 -14.71
CA GLY A 108 13.35 18.25 -13.56
C GLY A 108 12.42 19.29 -12.89
N GLY A 109 11.17 19.40 -13.33
CA GLY A 109 10.15 20.19 -12.65
C GLY A 109 9.64 19.53 -11.36
N SER A 110 8.88 20.29 -10.55
CA SER A 110 8.24 19.78 -9.33
C SER A 110 7.24 18.68 -9.69
N ALA A 111 7.36 17.54 -9.01
CA ALA A 111 6.49 16.40 -9.22
C ALA A 111 5.21 16.52 -8.40
N SER A 112 4.10 16.07 -8.97
CA SER A 112 2.82 15.93 -8.28
C SER A 112 2.29 14.50 -8.42
N PHE A 113 1.46 14.07 -7.47
CA PHE A 113 0.66 12.87 -7.65
C PHE A 113 -0.36 13.10 -8.76
N SER A 114 -0.55 12.11 -9.63
CA SER A 114 -1.56 12.21 -10.68
C SER A 114 -2.96 12.00 -10.09
N ASP A 115 -3.93 12.83 -10.46
CA ASP A 115 -5.33 12.72 -10.01
C ASP A 115 -5.98 11.37 -10.34
N ALA A 116 -5.51 10.72 -11.40
CA ALA A 116 -6.01 9.42 -11.87
C ALA A 116 -5.12 8.24 -11.47
N ARG A 117 -4.17 8.42 -10.55
CA ARG A 117 -3.28 7.34 -10.12
C ARG A 117 -4.07 6.27 -9.34
N PRO A 118 -3.65 4.99 -9.41
CA PRO A 118 -4.12 4.02 -8.43
C PRO A 118 -3.60 4.35 -7.03
N ALA A 119 -4.37 3.99 -6.01
CA ALA A 119 -3.85 3.92 -4.65
C ALA A 119 -2.92 2.71 -4.52
N LEU A 120 -1.71 2.95 -4.01
CA LEU A 120 -0.68 1.96 -3.82
C LEU A 120 -0.82 1.32 -2.43
N VAL A 121 -1.23 0.06 -2.40
CA VAL A 121 -1.30 -0.75 -1.18
C VAL A 121 -0.10 -1.68 -1.14
N VAL A 122 0.56 -1.78 0.00
CA VAL A 122 1.72 -2.66 0.16
C VAL A 122 1.48 -3.65 1.29
N SER A 123 1.78 -4.92 1.02
CA SER A 123 1.83 -5.94 2.07
C SER A 123 3.19 -6.64 2.06
N SER A 124 3.83 -6.67 3.21
CA SER A 124 5.08 -7.39 3.43
C SER A 124 4.77 -8.78 3.96
N THR A 125 5.49 -9.80 3.51
CA THR A 125 5.18 -11.19 3.86
C THR A 125 6.43 -12.07 3.90
N SER A 126 6.37 -13.09 4.73
CA SER A 126 7.31 -14.22 4.75
C SER A 126 6.72 -15.45 4.04
N TRP A 127 5.48 -15.35 3.51
CA TRP A 127 4.75 -16.44 2.86
C TRP A 127 4.71 -17.74 3.68
N THR A 128 4.53 -17.60 5.00
CA THR A 128 4.33 -18.73 5.93
C THR A 128 2.86 -18.90 6.26
N GLU A 129 2.50 -20.01 6.92
CA GLU A 129 1.12 -20.30 7.33
C GLU A 129 0.56 -19.31 8.35
N ASP A 130 1.43 -18.59 9.06
CA ASP A 130 1.05 -17.53 10.02
C ASP A 130 0.40 -16.31 9.35
N GLU A 131 0.54 -16.20 8.02
CA GLU A 131 0.06 -15.11 7.20
C GLU A 131 -0.97 -15.62 6.19
N ASP A 132 -2.24 -15.65 6.58
CA ASP A 132 -3.33 -16.05 5.69
C ASP A 132 -3.65 -14.95 4.66
N PHE A 133 -2.98 -15.02 3.51
CA PHE A 133 -3.16 -14.09 2.39
C PHE A 133 -4.51 -14.23 1.69
N SER A 134 -5.26 -15.30 1.94
CA SER A 134 -6.63 -15.45 1.42
C SER A 134 -7.52 -14.28 1.86
N LEU A 135 -7.27 -13.74 3.07
CA LEU A 135 -7.95 -12.56 3.58
C LEU A 135 -7.76 -11.33 2.69
N LEU A 136 -6.53 -11.06 2.27
CA LEU A 136 -6.22 -9.93 1.38
C LEU A 136 -6.77 -10.15 -0.03
N LEU A 137 -6.68 -11.38 -0.56
CA LEU A 137 -7.24 -11.72 -1.87
C LEU A 137 -8.78 -11.58 -1.89
N ASP A 138 -9.46 -12.00 -0.82
CA ASP A 138 -10.90 -11.82 -0.67
C ASP A 138 -11.28 -10.34 -0.53
N ALA A 139 -10.51 -9.56 0.20
CA ALA A 139 -10.71 -8.11 0.30
C ALA A 139 -10.53 -7.44 -1.06
N ALA A 140 -9.50 -7.80 -1.82
CA ALA A 140 -9.27 -7.32 -3.19
C ALA A 140 -10.46 -7.64 -4.12
N ARG A 141 -11.00 -8.87 -4.06
CA ARG A 141 -12.19 -9.27 -4.83
C ARG A 141 -13.43 -8.45 -4.46
N LYS A 142 -13.67 -8.23 -3.16
CA LYS A 142 -14.80 -7.43 -2.68
C LYS A 142 -14.67 -5.96 -3.11
N TYR A 143 -13.47 -5.40 -2.99
CA TYR A 143 -13.17 -4.05 -3.44
C TYR A 143 -13.44 -3.90 -4.94
N ASP A 144 -12.96 -4.85 -5.74
CA ASP A 144 -13.11 -4.84 -7.18
C ASP A 144 -14.58 -4.87 -7.62
N ILE A 145 -15.41 -5.69 -6.96
CA ILE A 145 -16.87 -5.73 -7.20
C ILE A 145 -17.52 -4.39 -6.83
N GLN A 146 -17.16 -3.81 -5.68
CA GLN A 146 -17.71 -2.53 -5.24
C GLN A 146 -17.33 -1.38 -6.18
N ALA A 147 -16.07 -1.36 -6.64
CA ALA A 147 -15.57 -0.36 -7.57
C ALA A 147 -16.22 -0.45 -8.96
N ARG A 148 -16.71 -1.63 -9.38
CA ARG A 148 -17.53 -1.79 -10.60
C ARG A 148 -18.96 -1.29 -10.44
N GLY A 149 -19.48 -1.23 -9.22
CA GLY A 149 -20.83 -0.77 -8.94
C GLY A 149 -20.98 0.72 -9.24
N GLN A 150 -22.19 1.14 -9.63
CA GLN A 150 -22.49 2.56 -9.66
C GLN A 150 -22.46 3.10 -8.23
N PRO A 151 -21.76 4.22 -7.96
CA PRO A 151 -21.82 4.86 -6.66
C PRO A 151 -23.27 5.17 -6.32
N CYS A 152 -23.70 4.82 -5.10
CA CYS A 152 -24.95 5.39 -4.57
C CYS A 152 -24.82 6.91 -4.58
N ALA A 153 -25.91 7.65 -4.84
CA ALA A 153 -25.88 9.11 -4.89
C ALA A 153 -25.21 9.67 -3.62
N GLY A 154 -24.08 10.36 -3.79
CA GLY A 154 -23.29 10.96 -2.70
C GLY A 154 -22.13 10.11 -2.16
N ALA A 155 -21.93 8.87 -2.62
CA ALA A 155 -20.74 8.09 -2.28
C ALA A 155 -19.55 8.45 -3.19
N PRO A 156 -18.34 8.64 -2.65
CA PRO A 156 -17.16 8.90 -3.47
C PRO A 156 -16.83 7.67 -4.32
N LEU A 157 -16.35 7.92 -5.54
CA LEU A 157 -15.84 6.87 -6.42
C LEU A 157 -14.61 6.23 -5.78
N LEU A 158 -14.56 4.89 -5.77
CA LEU A 158 -13.42 4.16 -5.24
C LEU A 158 -12.22 4.29 -6.20
N PRO A 159 -11.04 4.72 -5.71
CA PRO A 159 -9.86 4.77 -6.55
C PRO A 159 -9.45 3.36 -6.94
N PRO A 160 -8.91 3.17 -8.13
CA PRO A 160 -8.28 1.92 -8.48
C PRO A 160 -7.14 1.52 -7.54
N LEU A 161 -6.90 0.22 -7.37
CA LEU A 161 -5.86 -0.26 -6.45
C LEU A 161 -4.72 -0.97 -7.19
N LEU A 162 -3.51 -0.61 -6.81
CA LEU A 162 -2.30 -1.38 -7.07
C LEU A 162 -1.80 -1.97 -5.75
N ILE A 163 -1.98 -3.28 -5.58
CA ILE A 163 -1.50 -4.02 -4.43
C ILE A 163 -0.14 -4.63 -4.78
N VAL A 164 0.91 -4.28 -4.04
CA VAL A 164 2.23 -4.89 -4.15
C VAL A 164 2.48 -5.74 -2.91
N ILE A 165 2.62 -7.04 -3.12
CA ILE A 165 2.96 -8.01 -2.09
C ILE A 165 4.45 -8.34 -2.22
N THR A 166 5.24 -8.03 -1.19
CA THR A 166 6.69 -8.24 -1.20
C THR A 166 7.12 -9.24 -0.14
N GLY A 167 7.95 -10.21 -0.53
CA GLY A 167 8.37 -11.27 0.38
C GLY A 167 8.87 -12.53 -0.31
N LYS A 168 9.45 -13.43 0.48
CA LYS A 168 9.88 -14.78 0.05
C LYS A 168 9.51 -15.79 1.12
N GLY A 169 9.02 -16.92 0.67
CA GLY A 169 8.75 -18.09 1.50
C GLY A 169 7.92 -19.15 0.78
N PRO A 170 7.58 -20.23 1.50
CA PRO A 170 7.11 -21.47 0.90
C PRO A 170 5.73 -21.39 0.24
N LEU A 171 4.84 -20.51 0.71
CA LEU A 171 3.48 -20.39 0.15
C LEU A 171 3.38 -19.42 -1.03
N LYS A 172 4.49 -18.83 -1.49
CA LYS A 172 4.46 -17.83 -2.55
C LYS A 172 3.83 -18.39 -3.83
N GLU A 173 4.27 -19.55 -4.29
CA GLU A 173 3.79 -20.18 -5.52
C GLU A 173 2.30 -20.53 -5.44
N HIS A 174 1.83 -20.94 -4.25
CA HIS A 174 0.42 -21.21 -4.00
C HIS A 174 -0.43 -19.95 -4.22
N TYR A 175 -0.09 -18.85 -3.55
CA TYR A 175 -0.84 -17.59 -3.69
C TYR A 175 -0.68 -16.94 -5.06
N ASP A 176 0.49 -17.03 -5.69
CA ASP A 176 0.67 -16.63 -7.09
C ASP A 176 -0.31 -17.39 -8.02
N GLY A 177 -0.53 -18.68 -7.76
CA GLY A 177 -1.52 -19.49 -8.49
C GLY A 177 -2.95 -18.97 -8.33
N LEU A 178 -3.35 -18.63 -7.09
CA LEU A 178 -4.65 -18.04 -6.81
C LEU A 178 -4.82 -16.67 -7.48
N ILE A 179 -3.83 -15.79 -7.37
CA ILE A 179 -3.83 -14.45 -7.96
C ILE A 179 -4.05 -14.53 -9.48
N ARG A 180 -3.36 -15.44 -10.18
CA ARG A 180 -3.51 -15.63 -11.64
C ARG A 180 -4.92 -16.05 -12.08
N GLN A 181 -5.68 -16.68 -11.20
CA GLN A 181 -7.05 -17.10 -11.49
C GLN A 181 -8.08 -15.98 -11.24
N MET A 182 -7.69 -14.90 -10.57
CA MET A 182 -8.56 -13.77 -10.28
C MET A 182 -8.81 -12.94 -11.54
N ARG A 183 -10.07 -12.59 -11.78
CA ARG A 183 -10.49 -11.69 -12.87
C ARG A 183 -10.85 -10.31 -12.31
N LEU A 184 -9.84 -9.56 -11.92
CA LEU A 184 -9.96 -8.22 -11.33
C LEU A 184 -9.88 -7.14 -12.43
N VAL A 185 -10.66 -6.08 -12.29
CA VAL A 185 -10.73 -4.95 -13.22
C VAL A 185 -10.17 -3.68 -12.59
N HIS A 186 -10.63 -3.33 -11.38
CA HIS A 186 -10.22 -2.15 -10.61
C HIS A 186 -9.03 -2.40 -9.68
N VAL A 187 -8.71 -3.67 -9.42
CA VAL A 187 -7.58 -4.05 -8.57
C VAL A 187 -6.53 -4.79 -9.39
N ARG A 188 -5.26 -4.54 -9.09
CA ARG A 188 -4.11 -5.31 -9.60
C ARG A 188 -3.23 -5.74 -8.45
N ILE A 189 -2.77 -6.98 -8.49
CA ILE A 189 -1.97 -7.58 -7.43
C ILE A 189 -0.67 -8.04 -8.03
N LEU A 190 0.44 -7.54 -7.53
CA LEU A 190 1.76 -7.93 -7.97
C LEU A 190 2.56 -8.52 -6.83
N THR A 191 3.16 -9.68 -7.09
CA THR A 191 4.14 -10.25 -6.16
C THR A 191 5.55 -9.88 -6.63
N ALA A 192 6.29 -9.17 -5.79
CA ALA A 192 7.63 -8.69 -6.09
C ALA A 192 8.64 -9.19 -5.07
N TRP A 193 9.86 -9.48 -5.53
CA TRP A 193 11.01 -9.60 -4.66
C TRP A 193 11.83 -8.33 -4.77
N LEU A 194 12.07 -7.67 -3.64
CA LEU A 194 12.75 -6.39 -3.59
C LEU A 194 14.14 -6.56 -2.99
N ALA A 195 15.08 -5.74 -3.47
CA ALA A 195 16.33 -5.56 -2.76
C ALA A 195 16.07 -4.90 -1.39
N ILE A 196 16.91 -5.18 -0.41
CA ILE A 196 16.76 -4.64 0.96
C ILE A 196 16.66 -3.10 0.95
N ALA A 197 17.45 -2.42 0.10
CA ALA A 197 17.44 -0.96 -0.03
C ALA A 197 16.19 -0.39 -0.74
N ASP A 198 15.44 -1.25 -1.44
CA ASP A 198 14.25 -0.86 -2.21
C ASP A 198 12.98 -0.99 -1.35
N TYR A 199 13.00 -1.82 -0.32
CA TYR A 199 11.85 -2.06 0.54
C TYR A 199 11.37 -0.82 1.31
N PRO A 200 12.22 -0.05 2.02
CA PRO A 200 11.80 1.18 2.68
C PRO A 200 11.25 2.22 1.70
N LYS A 201 11.78 2.24 0.47
CA LYS A 201 11.32 3.14 -0.59
C LYS A 201 9.92 2.79 -1.07
N LEU A 202 9.61 1.49 -1.21
CA LEU A 202 8.26 1.04 -1.52
C LEU A 202 7.30 1.50 -0.41
N LEU A 203 7.61 1.20 0.86
CA LEU A 203 6.76 1.56 1.99
C LEU A 203 6.53 3.08 2.08
N GLY A 204 7.60 3.88 1.93
CA GLY A 204 7.52 5.34 1.99
C GLY A 204 6.75 5.98 0.83
N SER A 205 6.52 5.25 -0.27
CA SER A 205 5.72 5.68 -1.42
C SER A 205 4.26 5.24 -1.40
N ALA A 206 3.89 4.29 -0.53
CA ALA A 206 2.58 3.67 -0.50
C ALA A 206 1.52 4.55 0.17
N ASP A 207 0.25 4.27 -0.11
CA ASP A 207 -0.90 4.94 0.52
C ASP A 207 -1.42 4.18 1.73
N LEU A 208 -1.29 2.85 1.72
CA LEU A 208 -1.73 1.97 2.80
C LEU A 208 -0.81 0.75 2.94
N GLY A 209 -0.44 0.43 4.18
CA GLY A 209 0.21 -0.81 4.55
C GLY A 209 -0.80 -1.86 5.01
N VAL A 210 -0.62 -3.12 4.63
CA VAL A 210 -1.40 -4.26 5.14
C VAL A 210 -0.46 -5.29 5.77
N SER A 211 -0.67 -5.58 7.05
CA SER A 211 0.04 -6.65 7.76
C SER A 211 -0.92 -7.77 8.16
N LEU A 212 -0.69 -8.96 7.60
CA LEU A 212 -1.43 -10.17 7.95
C LEU A 212 -0.71 -11.02 8.99
N HIS A 213 0.47 -10.58 9.42
CA HIS A 213 1.28 -11.28 10.39
C HIS A 213 0.61 -11.23 11.76
N ARG A 214 0.28 -12.41 12.30
CA ARG A 214 -0.21 -12.54 13.67
C ARG A 214 1.01 -12.61 14.60
N SER A 215 1.18 -11.61 15.46
CA SER A 215 2.17 -11.70 16.55
C SER A 215 1.65 -12.73 17.57
N SER A 216 2.46 -13.73 17.89
CA SER A 216 2.09 -14.79 18.83
C SER A 216 2.32 -14.41 20.30
N SER A 217 3.05 -13.33 20.59
CA SER A 217 3.41 -12.92 21.95
C SER A 217 2.50 -11.86 22.56
N GLY A 218 1.76 -11.08 21.75
CA GLY A 218 0.90 -9.98 22.21
C GLY A 218 1.65 -8.77 22.81
N LEU A 219 2.98 -8.83 22.91
CA LEU A 219 3.81 -7.81 23.56
C LEU A 219 4.38 -6.79 22.57
N ASP A 220 4.79 -7.24 21.38
CA ASP A 220 5.48 -6.41 20.39
C ASP A 220 4.71 -6.39 19.07
N LEU A 221 4.83 -5.26 18.35
CA LEU A 221 4.33 -5.19 16.99
C LEU A 221 5.18 -6.09 16.08
N PRO A 222 4.57 -6.76 15.09
CA PRO A 222 5.35 -7.39 14.04
C PRO A 222 6.28 -6.36 13.40
N MET A 223 7.54 -6.74 13.18
CA MET A 223 8.56 -5.88 12.57
C MET A 223 8.07 -5.18 11.29
N LYS A 224 7.26 -5.87 10.49
CA LYS A 224 6.63 -5.33 9.27
C LYS A 224 5.72 -4.14 9.55
N VAL A 225 4.98 -4.15 10.66
CA VAL A 225 4.13 -3.03 11.08
C VAL A 225 5.01 -1.87 11.56
N VAL A 226 6.07 -2.16 12.34
CA VAL A 226 7.03 -1.17 12.81
C VAL A 226 7.70 -0.44 11.63
N ASP A 227 8.11 -1.19 10.60
CA ASP A 227 8.69 -0.67 9.36
C ASP A 227 7.74 0.29 8.63
N MET A 228 6.49 -0.14 8.44
CA MET A 228 5.45 0.68 7.77
C MET A 228 5.19 1.98 8.55
N LEU A 229 5.06 1.88 9.87
CA LEU A 229 4.87 3.05 10.73
C LEU A 229 6.08 3.98 10.70
N GLY A 230 7.30 3.45 10.59
CA GLY A 230 8.52 4.24 10.38
C GLY A 230 8.46 5.11 9.13
N CYS A 231 7.86 4.57 8.07
CA CYS A 231 7.60 5.30 6.84
C CYS A 231 6.44 6.29 6.91
N GLY A 232 5.81 6.48 8.08
CA GLY A 232 4.58 7.27 8.21
C GLY A 232 3.42 6.70 7.38
N LEU A 233 3.47 5.42 7.03
CA LEU A 233 2.45 4.72 6.24
C LEU A 233 1.32 4.29 7.20
N PRO A 234 0.05 4.68 6.96
CA PRO A 234 -1.07 4.11 7.72
C PRO A 234 -1.14 2.60 7.49
N VAL A 235 -1.47 1.83 8.54
CA VAL A 235 -1.43 0.36 8.50
C VAL A 235 -2.78 -0.25 8.91
N CYS A 236 -3.29 -1.13 8.07
CA CYS A 236 -4.31 -2.11 8.44
C CYS A 236 -3.62 -3.41 8.86
N ALA A 237 -3.79 -3.82 10.10
CA ALA A 237 -3.24 -5.07 10.60
C ALA A 237 -4.36 -6.02 11.06
N VAL A 238 -4.11 -7.32 10.96
CA VAL A 238 -4.93 -8.31 11.68
C VAL A 238 -4.94 -7.98 13.16
N LYS A 239 -6.09 -8.19 13.82
CA LYS A 239 -6.26 -7.85 15.23
C LYS A 239 -5.18 -8.59 16.04
N PHE A 240 -4.39 -7.81 16.79
CA PHE A 240 -3.50 -8.35 17.80
C PHE A 240 -4.31 -8.57 19.08
N GLU A 241 -4.08 -9.69 19.75
CA GLU A 241 -4.51 -9.85 21.13
C GLU A 241 -3.47 -9.13 21.98
N TRP A 242 -3.86 -7.96 22.51
CA TRP A 242 -3.12 -7.17 23.48
C TRP A 242 -3.79 -7.29 24.85
#